data_AF-Q25AK5-F1
#
_entry.id   AF-Q25AK5-F1
#
_cell.length_a   1.000
_cell.length_b   1.000
_cell.length_c   1.000
_cell.angle_alpha   90.00
_cell.angle_beta   90.00
_cell.angle_gamma   90.00
#
_symmetry.space_group_name_H-M   'P 1'
#
loop_
_entity.id
_entity.type
_entity.pdbx_description
1 polymer ?
#
loop_
_entity_poly.entity_id
_entity_poly.type
_entity_poly.pdbx_seq_one_letter_code
_entity_poly.pdbx_strand_id
1 'polypeptide(L)'
;MTQWADLDALRPAVAADVQVVTSDGKSIAAHSFVLGTASPVLERMIERARRGWNAECTIRVLGVSSDAVFAFLQLLYASRVTPEDEEVVTAHGPQLLALSHAYRIGWLKRAAEASVTARLTPEHAVDMLKLARLCDAPRLYLRCARLAAKDFAAVERSEGWRFARRHDAALELEILQLLEDADQRRERWARERASREAYRQLGEAMDSLEHIFSDDGCSCADADADADTDAPPCRGLRLLMRHYATCGARKAAPGGGCTRCKRMVQLFRLHASVCDRAAPHDDGDRPCRVPLCSHFKGKMRAEKADKTWRLLVKKVTRARAMSRLAAGREREVVPEVVAASWARYSSSGGAARLR
;
A
#
# COMPACT_ATOMS: atom_id res chain seq x y z
N MET A 1 31.83 13.41 23.82
CA MET A 1 32.05 14.86 23.97
C MET A 1 32.04 15.46 22.59
N THR A 2 30.86 15.85 22.12
CA THR A 2 30.70 16.52 20.83
C THR A 2 31.18 17.95 21.01
N GLN A 3 32.21 18.35 20.27
CA GLN A 3 32.76 19.69 20.34
C GLN A 3 31.69 20.66 19.80
N TRP A 4 31.02 21.39 20.69
CA TRP A 4 30.03 22.38 20.30
C TRP A 4 30.75 23.51 19.56
N ALA A 5 30.61 23.56 18.23
CA ALA A 5 31.05 24.73 17.47
C ALA A 5 30.26 25.96 17.95
N ASP A 6 30.95 27.00 18.38
CA ASP A 6 30.29 28.23 18.82
C ASP A 6 29.40 28.78 17.68
N LEU A 7 28.10 28.94 17.94
CA LEU A 7 27.17 29.49 16.95
C LEU A 7 27.53 30.94 16.62
N ASP A 8 28.23 31.64 17.52
CA ASP A 8 28.77 32.97 17.28
C ASP A 8 29.86 32.93 16.20
N ALA A 9 30.71 31.91 16.22
CA ALA A 9 31.74 31.69 15.22
C ALA A 9 31.20 31.40 13.81
N LEU A 10 29.92 30.99 13.67
CA LEU A 10 29.26 30.83 12.36
C LEU A 10 28.87 32.17 11.73
N ARG A 11 28.87 33.27 12.49
CA ARG A 11 28.58 34.63 12.03
C ARG A 11 29.51 35.67 12.70
N PRO A 12 30.83 35.56 12.50
CA PRO A 12 31.82 36.35 13.24
C PRO A 12 31.77 37.87 12.98
N ALA A 13 31.02 38.31 11.97
CA ALA A 13 30.85 39.71 11.61
C ALA A 13 29.75 40.43 12.43
N VAL A 14 28.93 39.69 13.19
CA VAL A 14 27.82 40.23 13.99
C VAL A 14 27.90 39.56 15.36
N ALA A 15 27.73 40.32 16.44
CA ALA A 15 27.65 39.74 17.77
C ALA A 15 26.28 39.09 17.99
N ALA A 16 26.25 37.92 18.62
CA ALA A 16 25.01 37.32 19.11
C ALA A 16 24.20 38.30 19.96
N ASP A 17 22.93 38.47 19.62
CA ASP A 17 22.01 39.44 20.22
C ASP A 17 20.78 38.79 20.88
N VAL A 18 20.75 37.46 20.95
CA VAL A 18 19.75 36.68 21.67
C VAL A 18 20.39 35.49 22.40
N GLN A 19 19.90 35.20 23.60
CA GLN A 19 20.27 34.04 24.39
C GLN A 19 19.14 32.99 24.37
N VAL A 20 19.48 31.74 24.03
CA VAL A 20 18.56 30.60 24.08
C VAL A 20 18.84 29.77 25.32
N VAL A 21 17.90 29.76 26.26
CA VAL A 21 18.02 29.01 27.52
C VAL A 21 17.34 27.64 27.39
N THR A 22 18.09 26.59 27.69
CA THR A 22 17.67 25.18 27.62
C THR A 22 17.12 24.66 28.94
N SER A 23 16.58 23.43 28.94
CA SER A 23 15.96 22.80 30.12
C SER A 23 16.90 22.65 31.32
N ASP A 24 18.20 22.48 31.09
CA ASP A 24 19.25 22.37 32.11
C ASP A 24 19.84 23.73 32.54
N GLY A 25 19.25 24.84 32.07
CA GLY A 25 19.68 26.19 32.40
C GLY A 25 20.91 26.67 31.61
N LYS A 26 21.45 25.88 30.67
CA LYS A 26 22.51 26.36 29.79
C LYS A 26 21.97 27.46 28.86
N SER A 27 22.84 28.43 28.58
CA SER A 27 22.56 29.51 27.63
C SER A 27 23.38 29.32 26.37
N ILE A 28 22.73 29.41 25.21
CA ILE A 28 23.35 29.34 23.90
C ILE A 28 23.18 30.70 23.22
N ALA A 29 24.30 31.38 22.94
CA ALA A 29 24.30 32.63 22.21
C ALA A 29 23.88 32.40 20.74
N ALA A 30 23.00 33.24 20.22
CA ALA A 30 22.49 33.13 18.85
C ALA A 30 22.15 34.49 18.23
N HIS A 31 21.80 34.48 16.94
CA HIS A 31 21.44 35.67 16.18
C HIS A 31 19.94 35.75 15.93
N SER A 32 19.32 36.84 16.38
CA SER A 32 17.88 37.07 16.26
C SER A 32 17.40 37.04 14.82
N PHE A 33 18.18 37.59 13.88
CA PHE A 33 17.82 37.61 12.46
C PHE A 33 17.78 36.20 11.87
N VAL A 34 18.69 35.31 12.27
CA VAL A 34 18.72 33.91 11.80
C VAL A 34 17.49 33.17 12.31
N LEU A 35 17.23 33.27 13.63
CA LEU A 35 16.12 32.58 14.26
C LEU A 35 14.76 33.11 13.78
N GLY A 36 14.63 34.44 13.65
CA GLY A 36 13.42 35.10 13.18
C GLY A 36 13.11 34.76 11.73
N THR A 37 14.12 34.78 10.85
CA THR A 37 13.95 34.38 9.44
C THR A 37 13.58 32.91 9.30
N ALA A 38 14.13 32.04 10.15
CA ALA A 38 13.86 30.60 10.09
C ALA A 38 12.46 30.23 10.63
N SER A 39 11.95 30.97 11.62
CA SER A 39 10.71 30.62 12.33
C SER A 39 9.90 31.85 12.74
N PRO A 40 8.61 31.95 12.30
CA PRO A 40 7.71 33.00 12.76
C PRO A 40 7.35 32.85 14.25
N VAL A 41 7.58 31.67 14.85
CA VAL A 41 7.36 31.46 16.29
C VAL A 41 8.52 32.06 17.07
N LEU A 42 9.76 31.77 16.66
CA LEU A 42 10.96 32.34 17.28
C LEU A 42 11.00 33.87 17.11
N GLU A 43 10.66 34.38 15.93
CA GLU A 43 10.53 35.83 15.67
C GLU A 43 9.62 36.50 16.72
N ARG A 44 8.38 35.99 16.88
CA ARG A 44 7.44 36.50 17.88
C ARG A 44 7.93 36.33 19.32
N MET A 45 8.71 35.30 19.62
CA MET A 45 9.29 35.12 20.96
C MET A 45 10.35 36.19 21.22
N ILE A 46 11.20 36.46 20.25
CA ILE A 46 12.24 37.50 20.31
C ILE A 46 11.60 38.89 20.44
N GLU A 47 10.60 39.20 19.61
CA GLU A 47 9.86 40.47 19.70
C GLU A 47 9.25 40.70 21.09
N ARG A 48 8.69 39.65 21.71
CA ARG A 48 8.15 39.74 23.07
C ARG A 48 9.25 39.89 24.11
N ALA A 49 10.35 39.15 23.98
CA ALA A 49 11.47 39.25 24.90
C ALA A 49 12.06 40.67 24.93
N ARG A 50 12.20 41.31 23.75
CA ARG A 50 12.70 42.70 23.62
C ARG A 50 11.77 43.77 24.20
N ARG A 51 10.47 43.47 24.36
CA ARG A 51 9.52 44.40 25.01
C ARG A 51 9.58 44.32 26.55
N GLY A 52 10.29 43.33 27.10
CA GLY A 52 10.51 43.22 28.53
C GLY A 52 11.47 44.30 29.05
N TRP A 53 11.49 44.49 30.37
CA TRP A 53 12.36 45.46 31.04
C TRP A 53 13.83 45.00 31.15
N ASN A 54 14.16 43.83 30.58
CA ASN A 54 15.50 43.25 30.65
C ASN A 54 16.35 43.69 29.45
N ALA A 55 17.57 44.14 29.73
CA ALA A 55 18.53 44.57 28.71
C ALA A 55 19.01 43.42 27.79
N GLU A 56 18.87 42.17 28.22
CA GLU A 56 19.31 40.99 27.47
C GLU A 56 18.11 40.23 26.88
N CYS A 57 18.11 40.04 25.56
CA CYS A 57 17.02 39.35 24.87
C CYS A 57 17.15 37.83 25.06
N THR A 58 16.32 37.25 25.93
CA THR A 58 16.34 35.81 26.22
C THR A 58 15.07 35.10 25.75
N ILE A 59 15.22 33.97 25.08
CA ILE A 59 14.13 33.04 24.76
C ILE A 59 14.40 31.66 25.36
N ARG A 60 13.35 30.90 25.69
CA ARG A 60 13.47 29.60 26.36
C ARG A 60 13.01 28.48 25.44
N VAL A 61 13.84 27.45 25.28
CA VAL A 61 13.52 26.23 24.53
C VAL A 61 13.64 25.05 25.50
N LEU A 62 12.50 24.56 25.97
CA LEU A 62 12.40 23.58 27.07
C LEU A 62 11.79 22.26 26.60
N GLY A 63 11.95 21.20 27.40
CA GLY A 63 11.34 19.89 27.18
C GLY A 63 12.16 18.92 26.33
N VAL A 64 13.34 19.35 25.87
CA VAL A 64 14.32 18.51 25.16
C VAL A 64 15.71 18.71 25.77
N SER A 65 16.65 17.83 25.44
CA SER A 65 18.05 17.96 25.84
C SER A 65 18.74 19.13 25.15
N SER A 66 19.74 19.71 25.82
CA SER A 66 20.48 20.86 25.30
C SER A 66 21.24 20.54 24.01
N ASP A 67 21.72 19.31 23.87
CA ASP A 67 22.33 18.83 22.62
C ASP A 67 21.34 18.85 21.45
N ALA A 68 20.08 18.45 21.69
CA ALA A 68 19.05 18.51 20.65
C ALA A 68 18.65 19.95 20.30
N VAL A 69 18.62 20.86 21.29
CA VAL A 69 18.42 22.30 21.03
C VAL A 69 19.58 22.87 20.22
N PHE A 70 20.80 22.53 20.57
CA PHE A 70 21.98 22.99 19.87
C PHE A 70 22.02 22.47 18.42
N ALA A 71 21.77 21.17 18.21
CA ALA A 71 21.63 20.57 16.88
C ALA A 71 20.53 21.26 16.05
N PHE A 72 19.39 21.56 16.67
CA PHE A 72 18.31 22.31 16.04
C PHE A 72 18.79 23.70 15.59
N LEU A 73 19.45 24.46 16.46
CA LEU A 73 19.99 25.79 16.14
C LEU A 73 21.04 25.73 15.04
N GLN A 74 21.97 24.77 15.07
CA GLN A 74 22.95 24.57 14.01
C GLN A 74 22.29 24.38 12.63
N LEU A 75 21.23 23.57 12.56
CA LEU A 75 20.48 23.37 11.32
C LEU A 75 19.75 24.64 10.86
N LEU A 76 19.30 25.51 11.78
CA LEU A 76 18.74 26.81 11.39
C LEU A 76 19.79 27.73 10.77
N TYR A 77 21.02 27.70 11.27
CA TYR A 77 22.14 28.44 10.69
C TYR A 77 22.54 27.89 9.31
N ALA A 78 22.48 26.57 9.12
CA ALA A 78 22.69 25.93 7.83
C ALA A 78 21.56 26.22 6.83
N SER A 79 20.37 26.59 7.32
CA SER A 79 19.12 26.91 6.58
C SER A 79 18.49 25.78 5.76
N ARG A 80 19.17 24.62 5.70
CA ARG A 80 18.72 23.39 5.04
C ARG A 80 19.46 22.19 5.64
N VAL A 81 18.90 21.00 5.46
CA VAL A 81 19.60 19.74 5.75
C VAL A 81 20.40 19.32 4.51
N THR A 82 21.70 19.09 4.66
CA THR A 82 22.57 18.52 3.63
C THR A 82 22.96 17.07 4.00
N PRO A 83 23.59 16.30 3.09
CA PRO A 83 24.04 14.94 3.40
C PRO A 83 24.98 14.87 4.61
N GLU A 84 25.77 15.92 4.85
CA GLU A 84 26.68 16.02 6.00
C GLU A 84 25.94 16.11 7.33
N ASP A 85 24.69 16.58 7.33
CA ASP A 85 23.85 16.71 8.53
C ASP A 85 23.11 15.41 8.89
N GLU A 86 23.23 14.34 8.08
CA GLU A 86 22.45 13.12 8.27
C GLU A 86 22.65 12.49 9.65
N GLU A 87 23.89 12.49 10.15
CA GLU A 87 24.21 11.95 11.47
C GLU A 87 23.51 12.74 12.59
N VAL A 88 23.54 14.07 12.52
CA VAL A 88 22.89 14.96 13.50
C VAL A 88 21.37 14.76 13.47
N VAL A 89 20.77 14.71 12.28
CA VAL A 89 19.33 14.48 12.10
C VAL A 89 18.92 13.08 12.54
N THR A 90 19.83 12.12 12.47
CA THR A 90 19.63 10.75 12.97
C THR A 90 19.66 10.70 14.49
N ALA A 91 20.69 11.27 15.10
CA ALA A 91 20.91 11.23 16.54
C ALA A 91 19.79 11.94 17.32
N HIS A 92 19.21 13.00 16.76
CA HIS A 92 18.20 13.83 17.41
C HIS A 92 16.83 13.79 16.71
N GLY A 93 16.56 12.81 15.86
CA GLY A 93 15.37 12.76 14.99
C GLY A 93 14.04 13.06 15.70
N PRO A 94 13.68 12.34 16.77
CA PRO A 94 12.44 12.60 17.52
C PRO A 94 12.35 14.02 18.09
N GLN A 95 13.44 14.53 18.67
CA GLN A 95 13.49 15.87 19.25
C GLN A 95 13.42 16.94 18.16
N LEU A 96 14.12 16.75 17.04
CA LEU A 96 14.07 17.64 15.89
C LEU A 96 12.68 17.68 15.26
N LEU A 97 11.97 16.55 15.21
CA LEU A 97 10.58 16.50 14.75
C LEU A 97 9.67 17.35 15.67
N ALA A 98 9.81 17.21 16.98
CA ALA A 98 9.05 18.00 17.95
C ALA A 98 9.37 19.49 17.87
N LEU A 99 10.65 19.87 17.89
CA LEU A 99 11.11 21.26 17.81
C LEU A 99 10.67 21.91 16.49
N SER A 100 10.90 21.25 15.36
CA SER A 100 10.51 21.79 14.05
C SER A 100 8.99 21.92 13.90
N HIS A 101 8.20 21.04 14.51
CA HIS A 101 6.75 21.22 14.60
C HIS A 101 6.37 22.43 15.46
N ALA A 102 6.86 22.49 16.69
CA ALA A 102 6.56 23.56 17.66
C ALA A 102 6.94 24.96 17.14
N TYR A 103 8.10 25.07 16.49
CA TYR A 103 8.61 26.31 15.92
C TYR A 103 8.23 26.49 14.44
N ARG A 104 7.37 25.63 13.88
CA ARG A 104 6.80 25.75 12.52
C ARG A 104 7.84 25.81 11.38
N ILE A 105 8.90 25.02 11.47
CA ILE A 105 9.96 24.93 10.46
C ILE A 105 9.71 23.71 9.55
N GLY A 106 8.97 23.92 8.47
CA GLY A 106 8.43 22.84 7.66
C GLY A 106 9.46 21.94 6.96
N TRP A 107 10.59 22.51 6.50
CA TRP A 107 11.64 21.72 5.82
C TRP A 107 12.34 20.77 6.79
N LEU A 108 12.66 21.25 7.99
CA LEU A 108 13.30 20.45 9.03
C LEU A 108 12.35 19.38 9.56
N LYS A 109 11.06 19.72 9.72
CA LYS A 109 10.02 18.76 10.11
C LYS A 109 9.96 17.57 9.15
N ARG A 110 9.98 17.83 7.84
CA ARG A 110 9.98 16.77 6.82
C ARG A 110 11.24 15.92 6.86
N ALA A 111 12.41 16.53 7.05
CA ALA A 111 13.67 15.80 7.15
C ALA A 111 13.72 14.91 8.40
N ALA A 112 13.31 15.45 9.56
CA ALA A 112 13.21 14.70 10.81
C ALA A 112 12.18 13.57 10.71
N GLU A 113 10.98 13.82 10.15
CA GLU A 113 9.96 12.79 9.95
C GLU A 113 10.48 11.65 9.06
N ALA A 114 11.19 11.97 7.96
CA ALA A 114 11.79 10.97 7.08
C ALA A 114 12.87 10.15 7.81
N SER A 115 13.76 10.83 8.54
CA SER A 115 14.80 10.23 9.38
C SER A 115 14.24 9.22 10.39
N VAL A 116 13.23 9.63 11.17
CA VAL A 116 12.59 8.78 12.18
C VAL A 116 11.84 7.62 11.52
N THR A 117 11.14 7.88 10.41
CA THR A 117 10.40 6.85 9.66
C THR A 117 11.31 5.75 9.12
N ALA A 118 12.49 6.12 8.59
CA ALA A 118 13.45 5.19 8.00
C ALA A 118 14.04 4.21 9.03
N ARG A 119 14.24 4.67 10.27
CA ARG A 119 14.84 3.91 11.37
C ARG A 119 13.84 3.33 12.36
N LEU A 120 12.54 3.37 12.04
CA LEU A 120 11.52 2.87 12.94
C LEU A 120 11.68 1.36 13.20
N THR A 121 11.83 1.01 14.47
CA THR A 121 11.86 -0.38 14.96
C THR A 121 10.60 -0.70 15.76
N PRO A 122 10.25 -1.99 15.96
CA PRO A 122 9.11 -2.37 16.79
C PRO A 122 9.23 -1.86 18.23
N GLU A 123 10.45 -1.77 18.77
CA GLU A 123 10.72 -1.28 20.13
C GLU A 123 10.24 0.16 20.34
N HIS A 124 10.39 1.03 19.33
CA HIS A 124 10.02 2.44 19.43
C HIS A 124 8.66 2.75 18.78
N ALA A 125 7.93 1.75 18.28
CA ALA A 125 6.73 1.96 17.48
C ALA A 125 5.63 2.74 18.21
N VAL A 126 5.44 2.45 19.51
CA VAL A 126 4.40 3.09 20.33
C VAL A 126 4.74 4.55 20.63
N ASP A 127 5.98 4.80 21.05
CA ASP A 127 6.45 6.16 21.35
C ASP A 127 6.44 7.05 20.10
N MET A 128 6.87 6.50 18.97
CA MET A 128 6.87 7.21 17.69
C MET A 128 5.46 7.41 17.13
N LEU A 129 4.50 6.51 17.41
CA LEU A 129 3.09 6.72 17.08
C LEU A 129 2.53 7.91 17.86
N LYS A 130 2.78 7.95 19.18
CA LYS A 130 2.38 9.07 20.04
C LYS A 130 3.02 10.39 19.58
N LEU A 131 4.33 10.39 19.32
CA LEU A 131 5.04 11.54 18.80
C LEU A 131 4.47 12.00 17.46
N ALA A 132 4.19 11.07 16.55
CA ALA A 132 3.64 11.39 15.24
C ALA A 132 2.29 12.09 15.34
N ARG A 133 1.44 11.67 16.28
CA ARG A 133 0.16 12.32 16.56
C ARG A 133 0.35 13.72 17.16
N LEU A 134 1.24 13.86 18.13
CA LEU A 134 1.53 15.16 18.77
C LEU A 134 2.16 16.18 17.81
N CYS A 135 2.85 15.70 16.78
CA CYS A 135 3.56 16.55 15.82
C CYS A 135 2.89 16.65 14.46
N ASP A 136 1.66 16.15 14.25
CA ASP A 136 1.02 16.06 12.94
C ASP A 136 1.95 15.48 11.84
N ALA A 137 2.52 14.31 12.10
CA ALA A 137 3.48 13.62 11.22
C ALA A 137 2.83 12.37 10.58
N PRO A 138 2.03 12.54 9.51
CA PRO A 138 1.19 11.46 8.98
C PRO A 138 1.98 10.30 8.36
N ARG A 139 3.17 10.53 7.81
CA ARG A 139 3.98 9.46 7.21
C ARG A 139 4.55 8.56 8.29
N LEU A 140 5.03 9.16 9.39
CA LEU A 140 5.49 8.42 10.55
C LEU A 140 4.34 7.65 11.21
N TYR A 141 3.17 8.29 11.40
CA TYR A 141 1.97 7.64 11.94
C TYR A 141 1.60 6.38 11.15
N LEU A 142 1.46 6.51 9.83
CA LEU A 142 1.12 5.37 8.95
C LEU A 142 2.21 4.29 8.96
N ARG A 143 3.48 4.65 9.12
CA ARG A 143 4.58 3.69 9.24
C ARG A 143 4.48 2.91 10.55
N CYS A 144 4.21 3.58 11.67
CA CYS A 144 4.02 2.94 12.98
C CYS A 144 2.83 1.97 12.95
N ALA A 145 1.68 2.41 12.44
CA ALA A 145 0.50 1.56 12.31
C ALA A 145 0.76 0.29 11.46
N ARG A 146 1.45 0.44 10.32
CA ARG A 146 1.83 -0.70 9.47
C ARG A 146 2.81 -1.66 10.15
N LEU A 147 3.76 -1.12 10.93
CA LEU A 147 4.75 -1.94 11.64
C LEU A 147 4.07 -2.74 12.75
N ALA A 148 3.24 -2.10 13.57
CA ALA A 148 2.45 -2.76 14.60
C ALA A 148 1.55 -3.85 14.01
N ALA A 149 0.84 -3.56 12.91
CA ALA A 149 0.01 -4.55 12.24
C ALA A 149 0.78 -5.71 11.58
N LYS A 150 2.08 -5.54 11.32
CA LYS A 150 2.92 -6.57 10.69
C LYS A 150 3.57 -7.48 11.72
N ASP A 151 4.02 -6.93 12.85
CA ASP A 151 4.76 -7.65 13.89
C ASP A 151 4.35 -7.14 15.28
N PHE A 152 3.08 -7.36 15.61
CA PHE A 152 2.55 -6.92 16.90
C PHE A 152 3.23 -7.63 18.07
N ALA A 153 3.64 -8.89 17.92
CA ALA A 153 4.35 -9.63 18.94
C ALA A 153 5.69 -8.99 19.35
N ALA A 154 6.37 -8.30 18.42
CA ALA A 154 7.54 -7.49 18.77
C ALA A 154 7.16 -6.19 19.48
N VAL A 155 6.12 -5.50 19.01
CA VAL A 155 5.62 -4.26 19.63
C VAL A 155 5.10 -4.51 21.05
N GLU A 156 4.42 -5.63 21.29
CA GLU A 156 3.86 -5.99 22.60
C GLU A 156 4.94 -6.17 23.67
N ARG A 157 6.16 -6.54 23.27
CA ARG A 157 7.30 -6.68 24.19
C ARG A 157 7.97 -5.34 24.52
N SER A 158 7.70 -4.29 23.75
CA SER A 158 8.34 -2.98 23.91
C SER A 158 7.98 -2.30 25.23
N GLU A 159 8.87 -1.41 25.66
CA GLU A 159 8.63 -0.55 26.82
C GLU A 159 7.44 0.38 26.58
N GLY A 160 7.36 0.97 25.39
CA GLY A 160 6.29 1.90 25.01
C GLY A 160 4.90 1.26 25.09
N TRP A 161 4.75 0.00 24.65
CA TRP A 161 3.49 -0.72 24.81
C TRP A 161 3.14 -0.97 26.27
N ARG A 162 4.11 -1.47 27.06
CA ARG A 162 3.91 -1.69 28.50
C ARG A 162 3.52 -0.40 29.23
N PHE A 163 4.10 0.74 28.84
CA PHE A 163 3.75 2.05 29.38
C PHE A 163 2.33 2.46 28.99
N ALA A 164 1.97 2.37 27.70
CA ALA A 164 0.66 2.73 27.20
C ALA A 164 -0.46 1.97 27.94
N ARG A 165 -0.30 0.65 28.10
CA ARG A 165 -1.29 -0.19 28.81
C ARG A 165 -1.52 0.18 30.27
N ARG A 166 -0.51 0.75 30.94
CA ARG A 166 -0.60 1.10 32.37
C ARG A 166 -1.03 2.55 32.59
N HIS A 167 -0.71 3.43 31.65
CA HIS A 167 -0.73 4.87 31.90
C HIS A 167 -1.43 5.69 30.81
N ASP A 168 -1.79 5.10 29.67
CA ASP A 168 -2.38 5.80 28.53
C ASP A 168 -3.40 4.91 27.79
N ALA A 169 -4.58 4.74 28.40
CA ALA A 169 -5.66 3.91 27.85
C ALA A 169 -6.16 4.39 26.46
N ALA A 170 -6.03 5.69 26.17
CA ALA A 170 -6.39 6.24 24.87
C ALA A 170 -5.41 5.77 23.78
N LEU A 171 -4.11 5.79 24.07
CA LEU A 171 -3.09 5.28 23.17
C LEU A 171 -3.17 3.75 22.99
N GLU A 172 -3.44 3.01 24.07
CA GLU A 172 -3.69 1.55 23.98
C GLU A 172 -4.87 1.27 23.03
N LEU A 173 -6.01 1.93 23.23
CA LEU A 173 -7.20 1.76 22.39
C LEU A 173 -6.91 2.12 20.92
N GLU A 174 -6.21 3.22 20.67
CA GLU A 174 -5.83 3.64 19.32
C GLU A 174 -5.01 2.55 18.60
N ILE A 175 -4.03 1.96 19.29
CA ILE A 175 -3.23 0.88 18.71
C ILE A 175 -4.11 -0.35 18.43
N LEU A 176 -4.97 -0.75 19.38
CA LEU A 176 -5.88 -1.89 19.18
C LEU A 176 -6.83 -1.67 18.00
N GLN A 177 -7.39 -0.47 17.84
CA GLN A 177 -8.22 -0.10 16.69
C GLN A 177 -7.44 -0.19 15.38
N LEU A 178 -6.19 0.29 15.35
CA LEU A 178 -5.34 0.19 14.16
C LEU A 178 -5.04 -1.26 13.76
N LEU A 179 -4.90 -2.16 14.73
CA LEU A 179 -4.71 -3.60 14.49
C LEU A 179 -5.97 -4.23 13.93
N GLU A 180 -7.13 -3.97 14.55
CA GLU A 180 -8.42 -4.46 14.06
C GLU A 180 -8.68 -3.98 12.63
N ASP A 181 -8.48 -2.69 12.35
CA ASP A 181 -8.61 -2.12 11.01
C ASP A 181 -7.66 -2.77 10.01
N ALA A 182 -6.46 -3.16 10.44
CA ALA A 182 -5.52 -3.88 9.60
C ALA A 182 -5.98 -5.31 9.30
N ASP A 183 -6.50 -6.03 10.30
CA ASP A 183 -7.06 -7.37 10.12
C ASP A 183 -8.28 -7.37 9.20
N GLN A 184 -9.24 -6.48 9.45
CA GLN A 184 -10.41 -6.36 8.59
C GLN A 184 -10.00 -6.00 7.15
N ARG A 185 -8.98 -5.15 6.94
CA ARG A 185 -8.43 -4.87 5.60
C ARG A 185 -7.80 -6.10 4.97
N ARG A 186 -7.00 -6.86 5.72
CA ARG A 186 -6.38 -8.12 5.25
C ARG A 186 -7.45 -9.10 4.78
N GLU A 187 -8.49 -9.30 5.58
CA GLU A 187 -9.61 -10.18 5.23
C GLU A 187 -10.37 -9.71 4.00
N ARG A 188 -10.68 -8.40 3.92
CA ARG A 188 -11.34 -7.81 2.74
C ARG A 188 -10.52 -8.05 1.48
N TRP A 189 -9.22 -7.81 1.53
CA TRP A 189 -8.31 -8.04 0.40
C TRP A 189 -8.16 -9.51 0.05
N ALA A 190 -8.13 -10.41 1.04
CA ALA A 190 -8.10 -11.85 0.80
C ALA A 190 -9.37 -12.31 0.09
N ARG A 191 -10.55 -11.89 0.57
CA ARG A 191 -11.85 -12.16 -0.08
C ARG A 191 -11.91 -11.60 -1.49
N GLU A 192 -11.44 -10.37 -1.69
CA GLU A 192 -11.42 -9.75 -3.01
C GLU A 192 -10.47 -10.48 -3.97
N ARG A 193 -9.26 -10.86 -3.52
CA ARG A 193 -8.32 -11.66 -4.33
C ARG A 193 -8.89 -13.02 -4.69
N ALA A 194 -9.47 -13.74 -3.72
CA ALA A 194 -10.12 -15.03 -3.98
C ALA A 194 -11.29 -14.90 -4.97
N SER A 195 -12.09 -13.83 -4.84
CA SER A 195 -13.19 -13.55 -5.76
C SER A 195 -12.69 -13.22 -7.17
N ARG A 196 -11.65 -12.38 -7.29
CA ARG A 196 -11.00 -12.06 -8.59
C ARG A 196 -10.43 -13.30 -9.25
N GLU A 197 -9.76 -14.15 -8.47
CA GLU A 197 -9.20 -15.42 -8.94
C GLU A 197 -10.30 -16.37 -9.46
N ALA A 198 -11.41 -16.51 -8.75
CA ALA A 198 -12.54 -17.31 -9.24
C ALA A 198 -13.11 -16.77 -10.57
N TYR A 199 -13.22 -15.44 -10.73
CA TYR A 199 -13.68 -14.86 -12.00
C TYR A 199 -12.65 -15.04 -13.13
N ARG A 200 -11.35 -15.00 -12.82
CA ARG A 200 -10.27 -15.31 -13.76
C ARG A 200 -10.40 -16.74 -14.29
N GLN A 201 -10.51 -17.72 -13.38
CA GLN A 201 -10.69 -19.13 -13.73
C GLN A 201 -11.96 -19.38 -14.55
N LEU A 202 -13.07 -18.69 -14.22
CA LEU A 202 -14.28 -18.75 -15.04
C LEU A 202 -14.03 -18.18 -16.44
N GLY A 203 -13.33 -17.05 -16.57
CA GLY A 203 -12.96 -16.46 -17.85
C GLY A 203 -12.13 -17.41 -18.71
N GLU A 204 -11.12 -18.03 -18.11
CA GLU A 204 -10.27 -19.05 -18.76
C GLU A 204 -11.06 -20.28 -19.17
N ALA A 205 -12.00 -20.74 -18.34
CA ALA A 205 -12.90 -21.82 -18.73
C ALA A 205 -13.75 -21.44 -19.96
N MET A 206 -14.14 -20.17 -20.13
CA MET A 206 -14.86 -19.73 -21.33
C MET A 206 -13.95 -19.73 -22.57
N ASP A 207 -12.68 -19.33 -22.41
CA ASP A 207 -11.66 -19.41 -23.47
C ASP A 207 -11.38 -20.88 -23.85
N SER A 208 -11.24 -21.77 -22.88
CA SER A 208 -11.07 -23.20 -23.11
C SER A 208 -12.29 -23.84 -23.78
N LEU A 209 -13.51 -23.42 -23.45
CA LEU A 209 -14.70 -23.86 -24.20
C LEU A 209 -14.63 -23.42 -25.66
N GLU A 210 -14.27 -22.17 -25.94
CA GLU A 210 -14.10 -21.70 -27.32
C GLU A 210 -13.01 -22.46 -28.07
N HIS A 211 -11.90 -22.78 -27.39
CA HIS A 211 -10.80 -23.56 -27.96
C HIS A 211 -11.15 -25.03 -28.20
N ILE A 212 -11.87 -25.70 -27.28
CA ILE A 212 -12.26 -27.10 -27.49
C ILE A 212 -13.20 -27.26 -28.71
N PHE A 213 -14.01 -26.24 -28.99
CA PHE A 213 -14.96 -26.23 -30.11
C PHE A 213 -14.47 -25.39 -31.31
N SER A 214 -13.20 -25.00 -31.36
CA SER A 214 -12.62 -24.30 -32.52
C SER A 214 -12.40 -25.24 -33.71
N ASP A 215 -12.19 -24.66 -34.90
CA ASP A 215 -11.93 -25.42 -36.14
C ASP A 215 -10.70 -26.33 -36.02
N ASP A 216 -9.66 -25.88 -35.31
CA ASP A 216 -8.42 -26.64 -35.10
C ASP A 216 -8.58 -27.79 -34.09
N GLY A 217 -9.71 -27.86 -33.38
CA GLY A 217 -9.91 -28.75 -32.22
C GLY A 217 -8.92 -28.46 -31.08
N CYS A 218 -9.10 -29.13 -29.93
CA CYS A 218 -8.01 -29.19 -28.93
C CYS A 218 -7.23 -30.48 -29.14
N SER A 219 -5.93 -30.37 -29.41
CA SER A 219 -4.97 -31.48 -29.55
C SER A 219 -4.84 -32.34 -28.29
N CYS A 220 -5.38 -31.88 -27.16
CA CYS A 220 -5.35 -32.56 -25.87
C CYS A 220 -6.12 -33.91 -25.81
N ALA A 221 -6.61 -34.44 -26.94
CA ALA A 221 -7.66 -35.48 -27.02
C ALA A 221 -7.23 -36.91 -26.71
N ASP A 222 -5.96 -37.28 -26.96
CA ASP A 222 -5.57 -38.70 -27.05
C ASP A 222 -4.23 -39.07 -26.36
N ALA A 223 -3.73 -38.28 -25.41
CA ALA A 223 -2.48 -38.63 -24.70
C ALA A 223 -2.75 -39.32 -23.35
N ASP A 224 -2.80 -40.65 -23.35
CA ASP A 224 -2.45 -41.46 -22.17
C ASP A 224 -0.91 -41.45 -22.02
N ALA A 225 -0.32 -40.33 -21.61
CA ALA A 225 1.05 -40.23 -21.05
C ALA A 225 1.46 -38.76 -20.82
N ASP A 226 1.89 -38.44 -19.59
CA ASP A 226 3.04 -37.59 -19.22
C ASP A 226 3.43 -36.36 -20.07
N ALA A 227 2.47 -35.61 -20.60
CA ALA A 227 2.73 -34.31 -21.21
C ALA A 227 2.29 -33.17 -20.29
N ASP A 228 3.27 -32.47 -19.71
CA ASP A 228 3.18 -31.23 -18.92
C ASP A 228 2.66 -30.03 -19.76
N THR A 229 1.93 -30.28 -20.85
CA THR A 229 1.52 -29.33 -21.90
C THR A 229 0.00 -29.15 -22.01
N ASP A 230 -0.80 -29.94 -21.29
CA ASP A 230 -2.25 -29.73 -21.23
C ASP A 230 -2.59 -28.54 -20.34
N ALA A 231 -3.17 -27.48 -20.92
CA ALA A 231 -3.71 -26.38 -20.12
C ALA A 231 -4.76 -26.95 -19.13
N PRO A 232 -4.54 -26.86 -17.81
CA PRO A 232 -5.38 -27.50 -16.79
C PRO A 232 -6.91 -27.30 -16.93
N PRO A 233 -7.44 -26.14 -17.41
CA PRO A 233 -8.89 -25.98 -17.61
C PRO A 233 -9.48 -26.85 -18.73
N CYS A 234 -8.74 -27.19 -19.80
CA CYS A 234 -9.27 -27.99 -20.93
C CYS A 234 -9.58 -29.44 -20.52
N ARG A 235 -8.68 -30.07 -19.77
CA ARG A 235 -8.84 -31.44 -19.27
C ARG A 235 -10.06 -31.58 -18.36
N GLY A 236 -10.22 -30.65 -17.41
CA GLY A 236 -11.35 -30.62 -16.50
C GLY A 236 -12.70 -30.46 -17.22
N LEU A 237 -12.78 -29.54 -18.20
CA LEU A 237 -13.98 -29.33 -19.00
C LEU A 237 -14.36 -30.57 -19.82
N ARG A 238 -13.40 -31.28 -20.38
CA ARG A 238 -13.64 -32.50 -21.17
C ARG A 238 -14.18 -33.65 -20.34
N LEU A 239 -13.65 -33.86 -19.13
CA LEU A 239 -14.23 -34.82 -18.19
C LEU A 239 -15.68 -34.46 -17.85
N LEU A 240 -15.97 -33.18 -17.66
CA LEU A 240 -17.31 -32.70 -17.40
C LEU A 240 -18.25 -32.91 -18.59
N MET A 241 -17.75 -32.73 -19.82
CA MET A 241 -18.49 -32.99 -21.07
C MET A 241 -18.75 -34.47 -21.31
N ARG A 242 -17.74 -35.34 -21.14
CA ARG A 242 -17.89 -36.80 -21.23
C ARG A 242 -18.94 -37.29 -20.23
N HIS A 243 -18.87 -36.83 -18.99
CA HIS A 243 -19.87 -37.14 -17.98
C HIS A 243 -21.25 -36.59 -18.35
N TYR A 244 -21.33 -35.33 -18.80
CA TYR A 244 -22.59 -34.74 -19.23
C TYR A 244 -23.23 -35.65 -20.28
N ALA A 245 -22.50 -36.03 -21.33
CA ALA A 245 -22.97 -36.85 -22.46
C ALA A 245 -23.56 -38.21 -22.06
N THR A 246 -22.94 -38.90 -21.09
CA THR A 246 -23.33 -40.27 -20.72
C THR A 246 -24.19 -40.36 -19.45
N CYS A 247 -24.38 -39.26 -18.71
CA CYS A 247 -25.12 -39.30 -17.44
C CYS A 247 -26.63 -39.50 -17.64
N GLY A 248 -27.14 -40.70 -17.30
CA GLY A 248 -28.57 -41.03 -17.33
C GLY A 248 -29.43 -40.20 -16.37
N ALA A 249 -28.87 -39.73 -15.26
CA ALA A 249 -29.54 -38.85 -14.30
C ALA A 249 -29.82 -37.44 -14.84
N ARG A 250 -29.37 -37.10 -16.05
CA ARG A 250 -29.64 -35.81 -16.71
C ARG A 250 -31.13 -35.64 -17.06
N LYS A 251 -31.82 -36.72 -17.38
CA LYS A 251 -33.22 -36.72 -17.87
C LYS A 251 -34.25 -37.12 -16.79
N ALA A 252 -33.81 -37.43 -15.57
CA ALA A 252 -34.61 -38.22 -14.63
C ALA A 252 -35.49 -37.42 -13.65
N ALA A 253 -35.40 -36.07 -13.54
CA ALA A 253 -36.27 -35.34 -12.60
C ALA A 253 -36.49 -33.85 -12.93
N PRO A 254 -37.69 -33.29 -12.65
CA PRO A 254 -37.93 -31.84 -12.64
C PRO A 254 -37.20 -31.23 -11.44
N GLY A 255 -36.00 -30.69 -11.69
CA GLY A 255 -35.09 -30.10 -10.68
C GLY A 255 -33.85 -30.93 -10.35
N GLY A 256 -33.75 -32.17 -10.84
CA GLY A 256 -32.72 -33.13 -10.46
C GLY A 256 -31.88 -33.62 -11.64
N GLY A 257 -30.77 -32.93 -11.90
CA GLY A 257 -29.58 -33.51 -12.53
C GLY A 257 -28.46 -33.64 -11.49
N CYS A 258 -27.49 -34.52 -11.74
CA CYS A 258 -26.32 -34.62 -10.85
C CYS A 258 -25.55 -33.28 -10.78
N THR A 259 -24.76 -33.09 -9.72
CA THR A 259 -24.01 -31.84 -9.48
C THR A 259 -23.08 -31.48 -10.64
N ARG A 260 -22.45 -32.48 -11.29
CA ARG A 260 -21.57 -32.32 -12.45
C ARG A 260 -22.34 -31.82 -13.70
N CYS A 261 -23.49 -32.41 -14.01
CA CYS A 261 -24.33 -31.95 -15.12
C CYS A 261 -24.85 -30.54 -14.88
N LYS A 262 -25.27 -30.22 -13.64
CA LYS A 262 -25.71 -28.87 -13.26
C LYS A 262 -24.60 -27.84 -13.50
N ARG A 263 -23.36 -28.13 -13.10
CA ARG A 263 -22.19 -27.26 -13.35
C ARG A 263 -21.92 -27.07 -14.85
N MET A 264 -21.98 -28.13 -15.66
CA MET A 264 -21.78 -28.02 -17.11
C MET A 264 -22.80 -27.08 -17.77
N VAL A 265 -24.08 -27.23 -17.41
CA VAL A 265 -25.15 -26.37 -17.92
C VAL A 265 -24.94 -24.91 -17.50
N GLN A 266 -24.47 -24.65 -16.27
CA GLN A 266 -24.13 -23.29 -15.82
C GLN A 266 -22.96 -22.70 -16.60
N LEU A 267 -21.94 -23.49 -16.95
CA LEU A 267 -20.83 -23.04 -17.78
C LEU A 267 -21.26 -22.68 -19.21
N PHE A 268 -22.14 -23.49 -19.83
CA PHE A 268 -22.72 -23.15 -21.13
C PHE A 268 -23.58 -21.87 -21.07
N ARG A 269 -24.37 -21.71 -20.01
CA ARG A 269 -25.16 -20.50 -19.78
C ARG A 269 -24.25 -19.27 -19.59
N LEU A 270 -23.15 -19.41 -18.85
CA LEU A 270 -22.17 -18.35 -18.65
C LEU A 270 -21.49 -17.99 -19.97
N HIS A 271 -21.05 -18.97 -20.75
CA HIS A 271 -20.44 -18.76 -22.06
C HIS A 271 -21.38 -17.97 -22.98
N ALA A 272 -22.64 -18.41 -23.08
CA ALA A 272 -23.66 -17.69 -23.86
C ALA A 272 -23.85 -16.23 -23.43
N SER A 273 -23.64 -15.94 -22.14
CA SER A 273 -23.79 -14.59 -21.57
C SER A 273 -22.56 -13.68 -21.77
N VAL A 274 -21.37 -14.26 -21.99
CA VAL A 274 -20.11 -13.51 -22.20
C VAL A 274 -19.61 -13.57 -23.65
N CYS A 275 -20.26 -14.36 -24.50
CA CYS A 275 -19.87 -14.57 -25.90
C CYS A 275 -20.43 -13.45 -26.77
N ASP A 276 -19.56 -12.72 -27.46
CA ASP A 276 -19.95 -11.60 -28.33
C ASP A 276 -20.31 -12.02 -29.77
N ARG A 277 -19.97 -13.25 -30.19
CA ARG A 277 -20.30 -13.76 -31.54
C ARG A 277 -21.81 -13.72 -31.78
N ALA A 278 -22.26 -13.03 -32.82
CA ALA A 278 -23.68 -12.89 -33.13
C ALA A 278 -24.36 -14.25 -33.37
N ALA A 279 -25.68 -14.29 -33.18
CA ALA A 279 -26.49 -15.30 -33.86
C ALA A 279 -26.42 -14.98 -35.37
N PRO A 280 -26.39 -15.98 -36.26
CA PRO A 280 -26.18 -15.76 -37.69
C PRO A 280 -27.28 -14.82 -38.22
N HIS A 281 -26.89 -13.58 -38.47
CA HIS A 281 -27.57 -12.65 -39.34
C HIS A 281 -26.47 -12.08 -40.22
N ASP A 282 -26.57 -12.41 -41.50
CA ASP A 282 -25.80 -12.00 -42.68
C ASP A 282 -24.47 -11.25 -42.50
N ASP A 283 -23.51 -11.71 -43.30
CA ASP A 283 -22.17 -11.18 -43.56
C ASP A 283 -21.05 -11.58 -42.57
N GLY A 284 -20.46 -12.74 -42.85
CA GLY A 284 -19.04 -13.03 -42.57
C GLY A 284 -18.69 -13.67 -41.23
N ASP A 285 -19.49 -13.49 -40.18
CA ASP A 285 -19.16 -14.02 -38.85
C ASP A 285 -19.68 -15.45 -38.61
N ARG A 286 -18.74 -16.41 -38.44
CA ARG A 286 -19.09 -17.81 -38.12
C ARG A 286 -19.83 -17.88 -36.77
N PRO A 287 -20.95 -18.63 -36.67
CA PRO A 287 -21.68 -18.77 -35.42
C PRO A 287 -20.81 -19.43 -34.34
N CYS A 288 -21.06 -19.09 -33.07
CA CYS A 288 -20.34 -19.73 -31.97
C CYS A 288 -20.62 -21.24 -31.93
N ARG A 289 -19.55 -22.05 -31.98
CA ARG A 289 -19.61 -23.52 -32.00
C ARG A 289 -19.78 -24.18 -30.63
N VAL A 290 -19.70 -23.41 -29.55
CA VAL A 290 -19.91 -23.93 -28.20
C VAL A 290 -21.36 -24.41 -28.04
N PRO A 291 -21.60 -25.66 -27.59
CA PRO A 291 -22.94 -26.22 -27.47
C PRO A 291 -23.88 -25.34 -26.64
N LEU A 292 -25.15 -25.29 -27.05
CA LEU A 292 -26.23 -24.56 -26.38
C LEU A 292 -26.04 -23.04 -26.27
N CYS A 293 -24.99 -22.47 -26.89
CA CYS A 293 -24.73 -21.03 -26.86
C CYS A 293 -25.90 -20.22 -27.43
N SER A 294 -26.38 -20.57 -28.64
CA SER A 294 -27.54 -19.92 -29.28
C SER A 294 -28.82 -20.09 -28.47
N HIS A 295 -29.08 -21.28 -27.96
CA HIS A 295 -30.24 -21.59 -27.11
C HIS A 295 -30.28 -20.71 -25.86
N PHE A 296 -29.19 -20.62 -25.11
CA PHE A 296 -29.14 -19.78 -23.91
C PHE A 296 -29.18 -18.29 -24.23
N LYS A 297 -28.59 -17.83 -25.35
CA LYS A 297 -28.73 -16.45 -25.81
C LYS A 297 -30.20 -16.09 -26.09
N GLY A 298 -30.94 -16.97 -26.78
CA GLY A 298 -32.37 -16.80 -27.02
C GLY A 298 -33.18 -16.77 -25.72
N LYS A 299 -32.93 -17.73 -24.83
CA LYS A 299 -33.61 -17.82 -23.53
C LYS A 299 -33.39 -16.57 -22.67
N MET A 300 -32.18 -16.02 -22.66
CA MET A 300 -31.83 -14.82 -21.88
C MET A 300 -32.42 -13.52 -22.46
N ARG A 301 -32.78 -13.50 -23.75
CA ARG A 301 -33.53 -12.39 -24.36
C ARG A 301 -35.00 -12.43 -23.94
N ALA A 302 -35.58 -13.63 -23.79
CA ALA A 302 -36.95 -13.82 -23.34
C ALA A 302 -37.11 -13.66 -21.81
N GLU A 303 -36.17 -14.18 -21.02
CA GLU A 303 -36.19 -14.14 -19.56
C GLU A 303 -35.20 -13.06 -19.04
N LYS A 304 -35.71 -12.05 -18.32
CA LYS A 304 -34.84 -11.08 -17.63
C LYS A 304 -33.98 -11.79 -16.59
N ALA A 305 -32.67 -11.85 -16.81
CA ALA A 305 -31.74 -12.42 -15.86
C ALA A 305 -31.70 -11.64 -14.53
N ASP A 306 -31.55 -12.36 -13.43
CA ASP A 306 -31.43 -11.77 -12.10
C ASP A 306 -30.20 -10.84 -11.98
N LYS A 307 -30.28 -9.83 -11.10
CA LYS A 307 -29.20 -8.88 -10.78
C LYS A 307 -27.90 -9.60 -10.43
N THR A 308 -27.97 -10.70 -9.68
CA THR A 308 -26.80 -11.49 -9.27
C THR A 308 -26.07 -12.08 -10.48
N TRP A 309 -26.81 -12.64 -11.44
CA TRP A 309 -26.25 -13.22 -12.66
C TRP A 309 -25.59 -12.15 -13.53
N ARG A 310 -26.24 -11.00 -13.71
CA ARG A 310 -25.67 -9.87 -14.48
C ARG A 310 -24.35 -9.38 -13.88
N LEU A 311 -24.27 -9.30 -12.54
CA LEU A 311 -23.04 -8.91 -11.86
C LEU A 311 -21.93 -9.94 -12.07
N LEU A 312 -22.23 -11.24 -12.00
CA LEU A 312 -21.28 -12.32 -12.29
C LEU A 312 -20.72 -12.19 -13.71
N VAL A 313 -21.61 -12.07 -14.71
CA VAL A 313 -21.23 -11.90 -16.12
C VAL A 313 -20.28 -10.71 -16.28
N LYS A 314 -20.65 -9.53 -15.75
CA LYS A 314 -19.81 -8.33 -15.82
C LYS A 314 -18.41 -8.55 -15.22
N LYS A 315 -18.33 -9.22 -14.05
CA LYS A 315 -17.05 -9.49 -13.37
C LYS A 315 -16.19 -10.50 -14.13
N VAL A 316 -16.80 -11.55 -14.68
CA VAL A 316 -16.12 -12.56 -15.51
C VAL A 316 -15.62 -11.94 -16.81
N THR A 317 -16.44 -11.15 -17.52
CA THR A 317 -16.03 -10.45 -18.74
C THR A 317 -14.83 -9.53 -18.48
N ARG A 318 -14.86 -8.76 -17.39
CA ARG A 318 -13.73 -7.90 -17.00
C ARG A 318 -12.48 -8.73 -16.69
N ALA A 319 -12.60 -9.80 -15.90
CA ALA A 319 -11.47 -10.66 -15.55
C ALA A 319 -10.86 -11.30 -16.81
N ARG A 320 -11.70 -11.83 -17.70
CA ARG A 320 -11.30 -12.42 -18.99
C ARG A 320 -10.57 -11.43 -19.89
N ALA A 321 -11.06 -10.20 -20.00
CA ALA A 321 -10.38 -9.15 -20.76
C ALA A 321 -9.01 -8.82 -20.18
N MET A 322 -8.90 -8.69 -18.85
CA MET A 322 -7.61 -8.44 -18.18
C MET A 322 -6.62 -9.59 -18.36
N SER A 323 -7.07 -10.85 -18.28
CA SER A 323 -6.23 -12.03 -18.55
C SER A 323 -5.70 -12.04 -19.98
N ARG A 324 -6.56 -11.76 -20.97
CA ARG A 324 -6.15 -11.69 -22.39
C ARG A 324 -5.15 -10.56 -22.65
N LEU A 325 -5.33 -9.41 -22.01
CA LEU A 325 -4.37 -8.30 -22.08
C LEU A 325 -3.02 -8.66 -21.45
N ALA A 326 -3.03 -9.35 -20.31
CA ALA A 326 -1.80 -9.82 -19.67
C ALA A 326 -1.05 -10.83 -20.55
N ALA A 327 -1.75 -11.83 -21.09
CA ALA A 327 -1.17 -12.82 -22.01
C ALA A 327 -0.71 -12.20 -23.35
N GLY A 328 -1.41 -11.19 -23.85
CA GLY A 328 -1.00 -10.42 -25.03
C GLY A 328 0.29 -9.62 -24.79
N ARG A 329 0.44 -9.07 -23.58
CA ARG A 329 1.65 -8.33 -23.17
C ARG A 329 2.85 -9.22 -22.87
N GLU A 330 2.64 -10.49 -22.56
CA GLU A 330 3.71 -11.51 -22.47
C GLU A 330 4.18 -11.98 -23.86
N ARG A 331 3.31 -11.90 -24.88
CA ARG A 331 3.65 -12.17 -26.28
C ARG A 331 4.31 -10.99 -27.00
N GLU A 332 4.03 -9.76 -26.57
CA GLU A 332 4.71 -8.57 -27.04
C GLU A 332 6.06 -8.48 -26.30
N VAL A 333 7.17 -8.76 -27.00
CA VAL A 333 8.52 -8.58 -26.46
C VAL A 333 8.62 -7.15 -25.96
N VAL A 334 8.59 -6.98 -24.63
CA VAL A 334 8.69 -5.67 -23.99
C VAL A 334 10.01 -5.05 -24.45
N PRO A 335 10.00 -3.89 -25.14
CA PRO A 335 11.24 -3.24 -25.54
C PRO A 335 12.15 -3.08 -24.32
N GLU A 336 13.42 -3.43 -24.46
CA GLU A 336 14.39 -3.55 -23.35
C GLU A 336 14.42 -2.31 -22.44
N VAL A 337 14.18 -1.12 -23.02
CA VAL A 337 14.02 0.17 -22.32
C VAL A 337 12.91 0.17 -21.26
N VAL A 338 11.77 -0.45 -21.56
CA VAL A 338 10.60 -0.51 -20.65
C VAL A 338 10.84 -1.55 -19.55
N ALA A 339 11.48 -2.69 -19.88
CA ALA A 339 11.89 -3.69 -18.89
C ALA A 339 12.94 -3.11 -17.91
N ALA A 340 13.92 -2.36 -18.41
CA ALA A 340 14.93 -1.68 -17.60
C ALA A 340 14.34 -0.55 -16.72
N SER A 341 13.26 0.10 -17.17
CA SER A 341 12.52 1.09 -16.38
C SER A 341 11.72 0.42 -15.25
N TRP A 342 11.07 -0.71 -15.55
CA TRP A 342 10.31 -1.50 -14.58
C TRP A 342 11.22 -2.13 -13.52
N ALA A 343 12.39 -2.64 -13.91
CA ALA A 343 13.39 -3.18 -13.00
C ALA A 343 13.99 -2.11 -12.06
N ARG A 344 14.12 -0.86 -12.51
CA ARG A 344 14.52 0.28 -11.67
C ARG A 344 13.42 0.66 -10.67
N TYR A 345 12.15 0.56 -11.07
CA TYR A 345 11.03 0.85 -10.19
C TYR A 345 10.84 -0.23 -9.10
N SER A 346 10.99 -1.51 -9.45
CA SER A 346 10.86 -2.63 -8.49
C SER A 346 12.08 -2.83 -7.60
N SER A 347 13.30 -2.50 -8.05
CA SER A 347 14.51 -2.54 -7.20
C SER A 347 14.53 -1.45 -6.12
N SER A 348 13.85 -0.32 -6.34
CA SER A 348 13.68 0.74 -5.33
C SER A 348 12.79 0.34 -4.12
N GLY A 349 12.06 -0.76 -4.22
CA GLY A 349 11.25 -1.32 -3.11
C GLY A 349 11.88 -2.53 -2.40
N GLY A 350 12.99 -3.08 -2.91
CA GLY A 350 13.55 -4.37 -2.48
C GLY A 350 14.94 -4.32 -1.83
N ALA A 351 15.70 -3.24 -1.99
CA ALA A 351 17.07 -3.12 -1.46
C ALA A 351 17.13 -2.70 0.02
N ALA A 352 16.35 -3.36 0.88
CA ALA A 352 16.50 -3.31 2.34
C ALA A 352 16.42 -4.72 2.92
N ARG A 353 17.21 -5.63 2.34
CA ARG A 353 17.55 -6.92 2.92
C ARG A 353 18.79 -7.48 2.23
N LEU A 354 19.95 -7.17 2.80
CA LEU A 354 21.09 -8.08 3.04
C LEU A 354 22.39 -7.25 3.14
N ARG A 355 22.95 -7.31 4.36
CA ARG A 355 24.26 -6.86 4.84
C ARG A 355 24.37 -5.38 5.21
#